data_AF-A0A2N1P600-F1
#
_entry.id   AF-A0A2N1P600-F1
#
_cell.length_a   1.000
_cell.length_b   1.000
_cell.length_c   1.000
_cell.angle_alpha   90.00
_cell.angle_beta   90.00
_cell.angle_gamma   90.00
#
_symmetry.space_group_name_H-M   'P 1'
#
loop_
_entity.id
_entity.type
_entity.pdbx_description
1 polymer ?
#
loop_
_entity_poly.entity_id
_entity_poly.type
_entity_poly.pdbx_seq_one_letter_code
_entity_poly.pdbx_strand_id
1 'polypeptide(L)' 'MQVKFTLTMDNVTVDGQNIDCLVLDWISEVEYDDVLSISHNWITSQNFLTRRMKGLSRVGESSLSIEPLEDF' A
#
# COMPACT_ATOMS: atom_id res chain seq x y z
N MET A 1 10.63 -5.99 13.86
CA MET A 1 11.63 -5.96 12.76
C MET A 1 11.38 -4.74 11.89
N GLN A 2 12.43 -4.16 11.29
CA GLN A 2 12.25 -3.08 10.33
C GLN A 2 11.88 -3.64 8.97
N VAL A 3 10.86 -3.05 8.34
CA VAL A 3 10.33 -3.49 7.06
C VAL A 3 10.09 -2.27 6.18
N LYS A 4 10.54 -2.36 4.94
CA LYS A 4 10.24 -1.41 3.89
C LYS A 4 8.97 -1.85 3.16
N PHE A 5 8.01 -0.94 3.06
CA PHE A 5 6.80 -1.12 2.28
C PHE A 5 6.85 -0.21 1.05
N THR A 6 6.55 -0.76 -0.11
CA THR A 6 6.37 0.03 -1.35
C THR A 6 5.00 -0.26 -1.93
N LEU A 7 4.13 0.74 -1.93
CA LEU A 7 2.81 0.70 -2.54
C LEU A 7 2.83 1.49 -3.85
N THR A 8 2.63 0.81 -4.97
CA THR A 8 2.47 1.43 -6.29
C THR A 8 1.02 1.30 -6.73
N MET A 9 0.43 2.40 -7.21
CA MET A 9 -0.93 2.45 -7.72
C MET A 9 -0.98 3.21 -9.03
N ASP A 10 -1.63 2.63 -10.03
CA ASP A 10 -1.77 3.23 -11.35
C ASP A 10 -3.21 3.69 -11.59
N ASN A 11 -3.34 4.75 -12.41
CA ASN A 11 -4.60 5.33 -12.83
C ASN A 11 -5.54 5.63 -11.66
N VAL A 12 -5.04 6.41 -10.70
CA VAL A 12 -5.74 6.77 -9.46
C VAL A 12 -6.46 8.11 -9.60
N THR A 13 -7.63 8.23 -8.96
CA THR A 13 -8.35 9.50 -8.85
C THR A 13 -8.34 9.96 -7.39
N VAL A 14 -7.71 11.10 -7.12
CA VAL A 14 -7.60 11.72 -5.78
C VAL A 14 -8.19 13.12 -5.83
N ASP A 15 -9.18 13.39 -4.97
CA ASP A 15 -9.88 14.68 -4.90
C ASP A 15 -10.37 15.19 -6.27
N GLY A 16 -10.80 14.25 -7.12
CA GLY A 16 -11.29 14.52 -8.48
C GLY A 16 -10.20 14.72 -9.53
N GLN A 17 -8.92 14.68 -9.16
CA GLN A 17 -7.79 14.74 -10.07
C GLN A 17 -7.30 13.34 -10.45
N ASN A 18 -7.00 13.14 -11.73
CA ASN A 18 -6.40 11.91 -12.20
C ASN A 18 -4.88 11.99 -12.10
N ILE A 19 -4.30 11.00 -11.46
CA ILE A 19 -2.85 10.81 -11.31
C ILE A 19 -2.50 9.50 -11.99
N ASP A 20 -1.51 9.55 -12.88
CA ASP A 20 -1.11 8.41 -13.70
C ASP A 20 -0.52 7.28 -12.85
N CYS A 21 0.41 7.63 -11.96
CA CYS A 21 1.05 6.70 -11.04
C CYS A 21 1.31 7.38 -9.68
N LEU A 22 1.04 6.67 -8.60
CA LEU A 22 1.33 7.08 -7.24
C LEU A 22 2.13 5.99 -6.53
N VAL A 23 3.30 6.37 -6.01
CA VAL A 23 4.19 5.47 -5.27
C VAL A 23 4.34 5.99 -3.83
N LEU A 24 4.01 5.14 -2.86
CA LEU A 24 4.24 5.38 -1.44
C LEU A 24 5.33 4.41 -0.96
N ASP A 25 6.43 4.96 -0.48
CA ASP A 25 7.56 4.22 0.07
C ASP A 25 7.75 4.66 1.52
N TRP A 26 7.69 3.70 2.46
CA TRP A 26 7.89 3.97 3.88
C TRP A 26 8.51 2.79 4.61
N ILE A 27 9.18 3.10 5.72
CA ILE A 27 9.74 2.11 6.64
C ILE A 27 8.88 2.09 7.90
N SER A 28 8.56 0.90 8.38
CA SER A 28 7.86 0.71 9.64
C SER A 28 8.53 -0.36 10.49
N GLU A 29 8.43 -0.19 11.80
CA GLU A 29 8.74 -1.24 12.76
C GLU A 29 7.46 -2.04 13.01
N VAL A 30 7.50 -3.33 12.68
CA VAL A 30 6.33 -4.24 12.73
C VAL A 30 6.74 -5.61 13.22
N GLU A 31 5.79 -6.34 13.81
CA GLU A 31 5.95 -7.77 14.12
C GLU A 31 5.71 -8.62 12.87
N TYR A 32 6.24 -9.84 12.85
CA TYR A 32 6.10 -10.75 11.71
C TYR A 32 4.64 -11.10 11.37
N ASP A 33 3.82 -11.36 12.40
CA ASP A 33 2.41 -11.68 12.22
C ASP A 33 1.60 -10.49 11.65
N ASP A 34 2.02 -9.25 11.95
CA ASP A 34 1.40 -8.05 11.40
C ASP A 34 1.66 -7.91 9.90
N VAL A 35 2.87 -8.28 9.44
CA VAL A 35 3.21 -8.30 8.01
C VAL A 35 2.30 -9.27 7.24
N LEU A 36 2.07 -10.46 7.78
CA LEU A 36 1.17 -11.45 7.18
C LEU A 36 -0.27 -10.93 7.10
N SER A 37 -0.75 -10.30 8.17
CA SER A 37 -2.08 -9.69 8.21
C SER A 37 -2.24 -8.56 7.17
N ILE A 38 -1.25 -7.67 7.05
CA ILE A 38 -1.23 -6.59 6.05
C ILE A 38 -1.30 -7.17 4.63
N SER A 39 -0.49 -8.20 4.35
CA SER A 39 -0.44 -8.89 3.05
C SER A 39 -1.79 -9.52 2.70
N HIS A 40 -2.45 -10.15 3.68
CA HIS A 40 -3.74 -10.79 3.47
C HIS A 40 -4.87 -9.77 3.23
N ASN A 41 -4.90 -8.68 4.00
CA ASN A 41 -5.88 -7.60 3.85
C ASN A 41 -5.75 -6.89 2.50
N TRP A 42 -4.53 -6.79 1.99
CA TRP A 42 -4.24 -6.25 0.66
C TRP A 42 -4.87 -7.08 -0.47
N ILE A 43 -4.67 -8.41 -0.45
CA ILE A 43 -5.12 -9.32 -1.51
C ILE A 43 -6.64 -9.45 -1.56
N THR A 44 -7.30 -9.42 -0.40
CA THR A 44 -8.69 -9.88 -0.27
C THR A 44 -9.73 -8.78 -0.46
N SER A 45 -9.35 -7.51 -0.46
CA SER A 45 -10.31 -6.41 -0.43
C SER A 45 -10.22 -5.54 -1.68
N GLN A 46 -11.20 -5.71 -2.56
CA GLN A 46 -11.37 -4.93 -3.80
C GLN A 46 -11.48 -3.40 -3.58
N ASN A 47 -11.65 -2.93 -2.34
CA ASN A 47 -11.85 -1.50 -2.00
C ASN A 47 -11.13 -1.09 -0.71
N PHE A 48 -10.06 -1.79 -0.30
CA PHE A 48 -9.37 -1.48 0.96
C PHE A 48 -8.82 -0.05 0.97
N LEU A 49 -8.12 0.31 -0.10
CA LEU A 49 -7.44 1.60 -0.23
C LEU A 49 -8.43 2.77 -0.26
N THR A 50 -9.49 2.65 -1.05
CA THR A 50 -10.53 3.70 -1.18
C THR A 50 -11.32 3.89 0.13
N ARG A 51 -11.37 2.89 1.01
CA ARG A 51 -11.95 3.02 2.35
C ARG A 51 -11.01 3.66 3.37
N ARG A 52 -9.70 3.53 3.19
CA ARG A 52 -8.70 3.97 4.17
C ARG A 52 -8.06 5.32 3.82
N MET A 53 -7.97 5.66 2.54
CA MET A 53 -7.36 6.90 2.06
C MET A 53 -8.44 7.93 1.72
N LYS A 54 -8.45 9.03 2.47
CA LYS A 54 -9.38 10.14 2.21
C LYS A 54 -9.06 10.78 0.85
N GLY A 55 -10.08 11.04 0.05
CA GLY A 55 -9.94 11.66 -1.27
C GLY A 55 -9.69 10.68 -2.41
N LEU A 56 -9.23 9.45 -2.11
CA LEU A 56 -9.01 8.40 -3.11
C LEU A 56 -10.34 7.75 -3.50
N SER A 57 -10.83 8.03 -4.71
CA SER A 57 -12.12 7.55 -5.19
C SER A 57 -12.02 6.39 -6.19
N ARG A 58 -10.85 6.23 -6.82
CA ARG A 58 -10.58 5.16 -7.78
C ARG A 58 -9.12 4.73 -7.73
N VAL A 59 -8.89 3.44 -7.88
CA VAL A 59 -7.59 2.81 -8.10
C VAL A 59 -7.74 1.88 -9.31
N GLY A 60 -6.80 1.95 -10.24
CA GLY A 60 -6.70 0.98 -11.33
C GLY A 60 -6.02 -0.29 -10.85
N GLU A 61 -4.77 -0.49 -11.24
CA GLU A 61 -3.92 -1.55 -10.74
C GLU A 61 -3.13 -1.08 -9.52
N SER A 62 -2.82 -2.01 -8.61
CA SER A 62 -2.01 -1.69 -7.44
C SER A 62 -1.18 -2.89 -6.99
N SER A 63 0.03 -2.63 -6.55
CA SER A 63 0.93 -3.62 -5.96
C SER A 63 1.50 -3.13 -4.64
N LEU A 64 1.75 -4.08 -3.72
CA LEU A 64 2.41 -3.85 -2.44
C LEU A 64 3.63 -4.76 -2.35
N SER A 65 4.83 -4.17 -2.31
CA SER A 65 6.08 -4.86 -1.96
C SER A 65 6.35 -4.70 -0.47
N ILE A 66 6.86 -5.75 0.15
CA ILE A 66 7.23 -5.81 1.56
C ILE A 66 8.60 -6.46 1.66
N GLU A 67 9.58 -5.70 2.13
CA GLU A 67 10.99 -6.09 2.16
C GLU A 67 11.52 -5.94 3.59
N PRO A 68 11.93 -7.04 4.26
CA PRO A 68 12.63 -6.94 5.54
C PRO A 68 13.91 -6.14 5.34
N LEU A 69 14.17 -5.18 6.22
CA LEU A 69 15.46 -4.51 6.30
C LEU A 69 16.29 -5.33 7.29
N GLU A 70 17.27 -6.07 6.78
CA GLU A 70 18.25 -6.74 7.63
C GLU A 70 19.07 -5.67 8.38
N ASP A 71 19.14 -5.78 9.71
CA ASP A 71 20.11 -5.04 10.50
C ASP A 71 21.51 -5.62 10.17
N PHE A 72 22.32 -4.86 9.43
CA PHE A 72 23.73 -5.19 9.15
C PHE A 72 24.64 -4.94 10.36
#